data_AF-A0A8B8LVB4-F1
#
_entry.id   AF-A0A8B8LVB4-F1
#
_cell.length_a   1.000
_cell.length_b   1.000
_cell.length_c   1.000
_cell.angle_alpha   90.00
_cell.angle_beta   90.00
_cell.angle_gamma   90.00
#
_symmetry.space_group_name_H-M   'P 1'
#
loop_
_entity.id
_entity.type
_entity.pdbx_description
1 polymer ?
#
loop_
_entity_poly.entity_id
_entity_poly.type
_entity_poly.pdbx_seq_one_letter_code
_entity_poly.pdbx_strand_id
1 'polypeptide(L)'
;MESKRPNTIVDNYNHEDHQQQQQEEENNEILKRRISSHPLYGLLVEAHLDCLKVGDISNLDNELKMDQMQATKKQNLGMFSQSELDLFMEAYCLALGKLKEAMEEPQQKSMTFINNMHSQLRELTKATMATPTEPAATTSSSECKFRRNPAI
;
A
#
# COMPACT_ATOMS: atom_id res chain seq x y z
N MET A 1 -64.11 28.10 -11.57
CA MET A 1 -63.12 27.85 -12.64
C MET A 1 -61.74 28.00 -12.02
N GLU A 2 -61.14 26.91 -11.54
CA GLU A 2 -59.74 26.92 -11.09
C GLU A 2 -58.83 26.79 -12.30
N SER A 3 -58.21 27.91 -12.68
CA SER A 3 -57.10 27.91 -13.64
C SER A 3 -55.89 27.21 -13.02
N LYS A 4 -55.68 25.95 -13.40
CA LYS A 4 -54.38 25.27 -13.25
C LYS A 4 -53.37 26.01 -14.13
N ARG A 5 -52.40 26.68 -13.49
CA ARG A 5 -51.17 27.13 -14.18
C ARG A 5 -50.24 25.92 -14.35
N PRO A 6 -49.65 25.69 -15.53
CA PRO A 6 -48.77 24.55 -15.76
C PRO A 6 -47.43 24.76 -15.05
N ASN A 7 -46.94 23.68 -14.44
CA ASN A 7 -45.73 23.64 -13.60
C ASN A 7 -44.47 23.46 -14.47
N THR A 8 -44.18 24.40 -15.38
CA THR A 8 -43.11 24.28 -16.39
C THR A 8 -41.69 24.47 -15.81
N ILE A 9 -41.57 24.99 -14.59
CA ILE A 9 -40.26 25.36 -14.03
C ILE A 9 -39.53 24.16 -13.43
N VAL A 10 -40.24 23.16 -12.89
CA VAL A 10 -39.62 22.03 -12.18
C VAL A 10 -39.08 20.96 -13.14
N ASP A 11 -39.68 20.82 -14.33
CA ASP A 11 -39.28 19.81 -15.32
C ASP A 11 -37.94 20.14 -16.00
N ASN A 12 -37.58 21.43 -16.12
CA ASN A 12 -36.31 21.86 -16.73
C ASN A 12 -35.08 21.58 -15.85
N TYR A 13 -35.20 21.65 -14.53
CA TYR A 13 -34.06 21.43 -13.62
C TYR A 13 -33.61 19.96 -13.57
N ASN A 14 -34.53 19.02 -13.75
CA ASN A 14 -34.20 17.59 -13.77
C ASN A 14 -33.55 17.15 -15.10
N HIS A 15 -33.83 17.83 -16.21
CA HIS A 15 -33.29 17.48 -17.51
C HIS A 15 -31.81 17.87 -17.66
N GLU A 16 -31.42 19.04 -17.15
CA GLU A 16 -30.04 19.54 -17.17
C GLU A 16 -29.10 18.68 -16.31
N ASP A 17 -29.55 18.21 -15.14
CA ASP A 17 -28.75 17.37 -14.24
C ASP A 17 -28.52 15.96 -14.83
N HIS A 18 -29.53 15.41 -15.53
CA HIS A 18 -29.39 14.13 -16.24
C HIS A 18 -28.45 14.23 -17.46
N GLN A 19 -28.46 15.36 -18.18
CA GLN A 19 -27.53 15.58 -19.29
C GLN A 19 -26.07 15.76 -18.80
N GLN A 20 -25.87 16.47 -17.68
CA GLN A 20 -24.54 16.64 -17.09
C GLN A 20 -23.95 15.32 -16.58
N GLN A 21 -24.77 14.47 -15.93
CA GLN A 21 -24.33 13.14 -15.49
C GLN A 21 -23.94 12.24 -16.67
N GLN A 22 -24.75 12.22 -17.73
CA GLN A 22 -24.44 11.43 -18.94
C GLN A 22 -23.13 11.88 -19.61
N GLN A 23 -22.91 13.19 -19.69
CA GLN A 23 -21.67 13.73 -20.26
C GLN A 23 -20.45 13.44 -19.37
N GLU A 24 -20.62 13.45 -18.05
CA GLU A 24 -19.57 13.08 -17.09
C GLU A 24 -19.23 11.59 -17.22
N GLU A 25 -20.22 10.71 -17.33
CA GLU A 25 -20.02 9.27 -17.56
C GLU A 25 -19.27 9.02 -18.87
N GLU A 26 -19.68 9.66 -19.97
CA GLU A 26 -19.00 9.54 -21.27
C GLU A 26 -17.53 9.98 -21.19
N ASN A 27 -17.26 11.12 -20.55
CA ASN A 27 -15.91 11.63 -20.33
C ASN A 27 -15.05 10.66 -19.50
N ASN A 28 -15.64 10.03 -18.48
CA ASN A 28 -14.96 9.01 -17.67
C ASN A 28 -14.62 7.77 -18.51
N GLU A 29 -15.54 7.31 -19.37
CA GLU A 29 -15.27 6.17 -20.24
C GLU A 29 -14.19 6.47 -21.29
N ILE A 30 -14.17 7.69 -21.84
CA ILE A 30 -13.09 8.15 -22.73
C ILE A 30 -11.75 8.15 -21.99
N LEU A 31 -11.71 8.68 -20.76
CA LEU A 31 -10.49 8.71 -19.95
C LEU A 31 -9.99 7.30 -19.62
N LYS A 32 -10.88 6.41 -19.17
CA LYS A 32 -10.55 4.99 -18.92
C LYS A 32 -9.97 4.32 -20.16
N ARG A 33 -10.56 4.58 -21.33
CA ARG A 33 -10.03 4.07 -22.61
C ARG A 33 -8.63 4.62 -22.88
N ARG A 34 -8.42 5.93 -22.72
CA ARG A 34 -7.10 6.55 -22.91
C ARG A 34 -6.05 5.93 -21.99
N ILE A 35 -6.35 5.80 -20.69
CA ILE A 35 -5.47 5.19 -19.69
C ILE A 35 -5.16 3.74 -20.08
N SER A 36 -6.19 2.91 -20.36
CA SER A 36 -6.01 1.49 -20.68
C SER A 36 -5.29 1.23 -22.00
N SER A 37 -5.40 2.14 -22.97
CA SER A 37 -4.66 2.08 -24.25
C SER A 37 -3.24 2.68 -24.19
N HIS A 38 -2.84 3.25 -23.05
CA HIS A 38 -1.58 3.96 -22.93
C HIS A 38 -0.37 2.99 -22.95
N PRO A 39 0.73 3.31 -23.65
CA PRO A 39 1.91 2.43 -23.71
C PRO A 39 2.49 2.04 -22.33
N LEU A 40 2.38 2.93 -21.35
CA LEU A 40 2.84 2.70 -19.97
C LEU A 40 1.84 1.97 -19.07
N TYR A 41 0.62 1.65 -19.54
CA TYR A 41 -0.40 1.06 -18.69
C TYR A 41 0.01 -0.31 -18.12
N GLY A 42 0.67 -1.15 -18.92
CA GLY A 42 1.20 -2.43 -18.43
C GLY A 42 2.21 -2.25 -17.29
N LEU A 43 3.15 -1.31 -17.45
CA LEU A 43 4.16 -1.00 -16.43
C LEU A 43 3.52 -0.44 -15.16
N LEU A 44 2.52 0.43 -15.30
CA LEU A 44 1.76 0.99 -14.20
C LEU A 44 1.10 -0.11 -13.35
N VAL A 45 0.41 -1.05 -14.01
CA VAL A 45 -0.27 -2.17 -13.36
C VAL A 45 0.74 -3.07 -12.68
N GLU A 46 1.85 -3.41 -13.33
CA GLU A 46 2.92 -4.22 -12.75
C GLU A 46 3.51 -3.57 -11.50
N ALA A 47 3.89 -2.29 -11.56
CA ALA A 47 4.40 -1.55 -10.41
C ALA A 47 3.39 -1.51 -9.26
N HIS A 48 2.09 -1.42 -9.57
CA HIS A 48 1.04 -1.39 -8.56
C HIS A 48 0.88 -2.75 -7.87
N LEU A 49 0.87 -3.84 -8.63
CA LEU A 49 0.82 -5.20 -8.09
C LEU A 49 2.04 -5.53 -7.24
N ASP A 50 3.23 -5.09 -7.66
CA ASP A 50 4.45 -5.22 -6.87
C ASP A 50 4.35 -4.50 -5.51
N CYS A 51 3.79 -3.29 -5.47
CA CYS A 51 3.51 -2.61 -4.20
C CYS A 51 2.55 -3.40 -3.31
N LEU A 52 1.44 -3.89 -3.87
CA LEU A 52 0.44 -4.66 -3.11
C LEU A 52 1.04 -5.94 -2.53
N LYS A 53 1.93 -6.61 -3.29
CA LYS A 53 2.63 -7.80 -2.87
C LYS A 53 3.60 -7.52 -1.71
N VAL A 54 4.41 -6.47 -1.81
CA VAL A 54 5.31 -6.06 -0.71
C VAL A 54 4.52 -5.64 0.53
N GLY A 55 3.34 -5.05 0.34
CA GLY A 55 2.43 -4.68 1.43
C GLY A 55 1.64 -5.82 2.06
N ASP A 56 1.68 -7.02 1.49
CA ASP A 56 0.77 -8.13 1.83
C ASP A 56 -0.72 -7.73 1.76
N ILE A 57 -1.05 -6.77 0.88
CA ILE A 57 -2.42 -6.28 0.67
C ILE A 57 -3.13 -7.07 -0.42
N SER A 58 -2.39 -7.83 -1.23
CA SER A 58 -2.94 -8.65 -2.30
C SER A 58 -3.93 -9.74 -1.84
N ASN A 59 -3.98 -10.05 -0.55
CA ASN A 59 -4.91 -11.02 0.04
C ASN A 59 -6.14 -10.37 0.71
N LEU A 60 -6.24 -9.03 0.74
CA LEU A 60 -7.35 -8.27 1.35
C LEU A 60 -8.60 -8.15 0.45
N ASP A 61 -8.68 -8.96 -0.61
CA ASP A 61 -9.69 -8.94 -1.69
C ASP A 61 -11.17 -8.98 -1.25
N ASN A 62 -11.49 -9.19 0.03
CA ASN A 62 -12.87 -9.40 0.47
C ASN A 62 -13.47 -8.29 1.34
N GLU A 63 -12.69 -7.39 1.95
CA GLU A 63 -13.23 -6.42 2.92
C GLU A 63 -13.28 -4.99 2.39
N LEU A 64 -12.50 -4.69 1.35
CA LEU A 64 -12.59 -3.43 0.63
C LEU A 64 -13.37 -3.65 -0.65
N LYS A 65 -14.68 -3.93 -0.52
CA LYS A 65 -15.61 -3.33 -1.48
C LYS A 65 -15.31 -1.84 -1.36
N MET A 66 -14.50 -1.33 -2.28
CA MET A 66 -14.34 0.11 -2.47
C MET A 66 -15.76 0.60 -2.69
N ASP A 67 -16.40 1.00 -1.60
CA ASP A 67 -17.63 1.75 -1.63
C ASP A 67 -17.30 2.86 -2.60
N GLN A 68 -17.94 2.78 -3.76
CA GLN A 68 -17.82 3.71 -4.87
C GLN A 68 -17.62 5.07 -4.25
N MET A 69 -16.39 5.58 -4.28
CA MET A 69 -15.97 6.69 -3.43
C MET A 69 -16.63 7.94 -4.00
N GLN A 70 -17.91 8.09 -3.69
CA GLN A 70 -18.78 9.20 -4.01
C GLN A 70 -18.33 10.37 -3.14
N ALA A 71 -17.19 10.99 -3.48
CA ALA A 71 -16.81 12.35 -3.09
C ALA A 71 -15.32 12.58 -3.37
N THR A 72 -14.89 12.45 -4.61
CA THR A 72 -13.84 13.36 -5.08
C THR A 72 -14.55 14.44 -5.88
N LYS A 73 -14.33 15.70 -5.52
CA LYS A 73 -14.89 16.89 -6.19
C LYS A 73 -14.95 16.60 -7.69
N LYS A 74 -16.16 16.73 -8.27
CA LYS A 74 -16.44 16.64 -9.72
C LYS A 74 -15.55 17.63 -10.48
N GLN A 75 -14.29 17.28 -10.66
CA GLN A 75 -13.39 17.97 -11.54
C GLN A 75 -13.57 17.28 -12.88
N ASN A 76 -13.76 18.08 -13.92
CA ASN A 76 -14.00 17.60 -15.26
C ASN A 76 -12.69 16.97 -15.79
N LEU A 77 -12.39 15.73 -15.37
CA LEU A 77 -11.22 14.95 -15.79
C LEU A 77 -11.29 14.54 -17.27
N GLY A 78 -12.40 14.81 -17.97
CA GLY A 78 -12.60 14.46 -19.38
C GLY A 78 -11.62 15.14 -20.34
N MET A 79 -10.89 16.17 -19.90
CA MET A 79 -10.08 17.01 -20.77
C MET A 79 -8.57 16.96 -20.49
N PHE A 80 -8.04 15.83 -20.03
CA PHE A 80 -6.59 15.64 -20.04
C PHE A 80 -6.06 15.75 -21.48
N SER A 81 -5.09 16.63 -21.67
CA SER A 81 -4.21 16.58 -22.84
C SER A 81 -3.38 15.30 -22.81
N GLN A 82 -2.91 14.85 -23.98
CA GLN A 82 -2.05 13.67 -24.06
C GLN A 82 -0.80 13.84 -23.18
N SER A 83 -0.18 15.02 -23.18
CA SER A 83 0.99 15.34 -22.36
C SER A 83 0.75 15.25 -20.85
N GLU A 84 -0.44 15.63 -20.37
CA GLU A 84 -0.76 15.50 -18.95
C GLU A 84 -0.99 14.05 -18.55
N LEU A 85 -1.59 13.24 -19.45
CA LEU A 85 -1.73 11.81 -19.23
C LEU A 85 -0.35 11.13 -19.21
N ASP A 86 0.54 11.47 -20.15
CA ASP A 86 1.90 10.93 -20.19
C ASP A 86 2.64 11.22 -18.87
N LEU A 87 2.61 12.49 -18.43
CA LEU A 87 3.21 12.92 -17.16
C LEU A 87 2.61 12.19 -15.95
N PHE A 88 1.28 12.02 -15.93
CA PHE A 88 0.61 11.29 -14.87
C PHE A 88 1.08 9.83 -14.82
N MET A 89 1.12 9.15 -15.96
CA MET A 89 1.52 7.74 -16.04
C MET A 89 2.96 7.54 -15.55
N GLU A 90 3.89 8.42 -15.97
CA GLU A 90 5.29 8.41 -15.52
C GLU A 90 5.42 8.68 -14.02
N ALA A 91 4.78 9.76 -13.54
CA ALA A 91 4.85 10.16 -12.14
C ALA A 91 4.27 9.08 -11.22
N TYR A 92 3.20 8.41 -11.64
CA TYR A 92 2.57 7.35 -10.86
C TYR A 92 3.45 6.09 -10.80
N CYS A 93 4.03 5.65 -11.93
CA CYS A 93 5.00 4.55 -11.94
C CYS A 93 6.18 4.83 -11.00
N LEU A 94 6.72 6.06 -11.06
CA LEU A 94 7.84 6.47 -10.21
C LEU A 94 7.46 6.53 -8.72
N ALA A 95 6.25 7.01 -8.41
CA ALA A 95 5.75 7.04 -7.04
C ALA A 95 5.57 5.63 -6.47
N LEU A 96 5.01 4.69 -7.25
CA LEU A 96 4.89 3.28 -6.86
C LEU A 96 6.27 2.64 -6.63
N GLY A 97 7.23 2.86 -7.52
CA GLY A 97 8.59 2.34 -7.34
C GLY A 97 9.23 2.79 -6.02
N LYS A 98 9.10 4.09 -5.69
CA LYS A 98 9.59 4.63 -4.41
C LYS A 98 8.85 4.06 -3.21
N LEU A 99 7.54 3.88 -3.32
CA LEU A 99 6.73 3.28 -2.25
C LEU A 99 7.15 1.82 -2.00
N LYS A 100 7.32 1.03 -3.06
CA LYS A 100 7.81 -0.34 -2.98
C LYS A 100 9.14 -0.41 -2.25
N GLU A 101 10.14 0.36 -2.68
CA GLU A 101 11.47 0.40 -2.06
C GLU A 101 11.39 0.79 -0.57
N ALA A 102 10.60 1.82 -0.24
CA ALA A 102 10.41 2.28 1.13
C ALA A 102 9.75 1.23 2.04
N MET A 103 8.96 0.31 1.49
CA MET A 103 8.34 -0.80 2.23
C MET A 103 9.24 -2.02 2.31
N GLU A 104 9.93 -2.37 1.22
CA GLU A 104 10.79 -3.55 1.13
C GLU A 104 12.05 -3.41 2.01
N GLU A 105 12.62 -2.22 2.09
CA GLU A 105 13.84 -1.96 2.86
C GLU A 105 13.74 -2.29 4.36
N PRO A 106 12.74 -1.79 5.11
CA PRO A 106 12.58 -2.14 6.53
C PRO A 106 12.21 -3.62 6.74
N GLN A 107 11.49 -4.25 5.80
CA GLN A 107 11.20 -5.68 5.85
C GLN A 107 12.47 -6.52 5.73
N GLN A 108 13.31 -6.20 4.74
CA GLN A 108 14.57 -6.92 4.52
C GLN A 108 15.55 -6.74 5.68
N LYS A 109 15.63 -5.53 6.25
CA LYS A 109 16.42 -5.27 7.47
C LYS A 109 15.95 -6.09 8.65
N SER A 110 14.64 -6.15 8.87
CA SER A 110 14.04 -6.92 9.97
C SER A 110 14.30 -8.41 9.81
N MET A 111 14.11 -8.95 8.59
CA MET A 111 14.38 -10.35 8.28
C MET A 111 15.85 -10.71 8.48
N THR A 112 16.76 -9.83 8.06
CA THR A 112 18.20 -10.00 8.26
C THR A 112 18.56 -10.03 9.76
N PHE A 113 18.01 -9.12 10.55
CA PHE A 113 18.20 -9.10 12.00
C PHE A 113 17.70 -10.39 12.66
N ILE A 114 16.49 -10.83 12.34
CA ILE A 114 15.88 -12.06 12.87
C ILE A 114 16.75 -13.29 12.54
N ASN A 115 17.17 -13.42 11.27
CA ASN A 115 18.02 -14.53 10.83
C ASN A 115 19.37 -14.57 11.56
N ASN A 116 19.98 -13.40 11.78
CA ASN A 116 21.22 -13.27 12.54
C ASN A 116 21.02 -13.74 13.98
N MET A 117 19.98 -13.25 14.66
CA MET A 117 19.65 -13.66 16.03
C MET A 117 19.40 -15.17 16.13
N HIS A 118 18.64 -15.74 15.20
CA HIS A 118 18.44 -17.20 15.16
C HIS A 118 19.75 -17.97 14.98
N SER A 119 20.69 -17.46 14.17
CA SER A 119 22.00 -18.09 14.00
C SER A 119 22.80 -18.08 15.29
N GLN A 120 22.85 -16.94 15.99
CA GLN A 120 23.55 -16.84 17.28
C GLN A 120 22.96 -17.79 18.32
N LEU A 121 21.63 -17.88 18.40
CA LEU A 121 20.95 -18.79 19.32
C LEU A 121 21.26 -20.27 19.03
N ARG A 122 21.29 -20.67 17.76
CA ARG A 122 21.65 -22.05 17.38
C ARG A 122 23.08 -22.42 17.77
N GLU A 123 24.03 -21.51 17.58
CA GLU A 123 25.42 -21.74 17.97
C GLU A 123 25.56 -21.93 19.49
N LEU A 124 24.85 -21.11 20.29
CA LEU A 124 24.83 -21.27 21.76
C LEU A 124 24.24 -22.62 22.19
N THR A 125 23.14 -23.06 21.60
CA THR A 125 22.54 -24.36 21.91
C THR A 125 23.48 -25.51 21.54
N LYS A 126 24.15 -25.45 20.37
CA LYS A 126 25.12 -26.47 19.95
C LYS A 126 26.33 -26.53 20.89
N ALA A 127 26.85 -25.39 21.33
CA ALA A 127 27.94 -25.32 22.28
C ALA A 127 27.56 -25.94 23.65
N THR A 128 26.32 -25.75 24.08
CA THR A 128 25.81 -26.32 25.34
C THR A 128 25.64 -27.84 25.27
N MET A 129 25.18 -28.38 24.13
CA MET A 129 24.98 -29.82 23.94
C MET A 129 26.27 -30.62 23.69
N ALA A 130 27.37 -29.97 23.32
CA ALA A 130 28.67 -30.62 23.10
C ALA A 130 29.48 -30.82 24.39
N THR A 131 28.90 -30.55 25.57
CA THR A 131 29.56 -30.84 26.86
C THR A 131 29.50 -32.34 27.16
N PRO A 132 30.64 -33.06 27.18
CA PRO A 132 30.65 -34.46 27.58
C PRO A 132 30.38 -34.58 29.07
N THR A 133 29.51 -35.51 29.43
CA THR A 133 29.27 -35.95 30.80
C THR A 133 30.46 -36.76 31.33
N GLU A 134 30.79 -36.57 32.62
CA GLU A 134 31.54 -37.42 33.59
C GLU A 134 32.97 -37.00 34.02
N PRO A 135 33.43 -37.36 35.25
CA PRO A 135 32.92 -36.90 36.55
C PRO A 135 34.04 -36.46 37.55
N ALA A 136 33.61 -35.80 38.64
CA ALA A 136 34.28 -35.68 39.95
C ALA A 136 35.54 -34.80 40.15
N ALA A 137 35.38 -33.84 41.08
CA ALA A 137 36.35 -33.19 41.97
C ALA A 137 37.56 -32.47 41.33
N THR A 138 37.80 -31.18 41.58
CA THR A 138 38.09 -30.64 42.92
C THR A 138 38.02 -29.11 42.87
N THR A 139 37.36 -28.56 43.89
CA THR A 139 37.46 -27.20 44.46
C THR A 139 38.39 -26.20 43.76
N SER A 140 37.82 -25.15 43.16
CA SER A 140 38.49 -23.84 43.14
C SER A 140 37.43 -22.73 43.12
N SER A 141 37.16 -22.21 44.31
CA SER A 141 36.34 -21.03 44.53
C SER A 141 37.04 -19.80 43.95
N SER A 142 36.44 -19.15 42.95
CA SER A 142 36.73 -17.77 42.61
C SER A 142 35.44 -16.99 42.63
N GLU A 143 35.23 -16.23 43.70
CA GLU A 143 34.09 -15.33 43.87
C GLU A 143 34.07 -14.25 42.78
N CYS A 144 33.09 -14.29 41.88
CA CYS A 144 32.77 -13.16 41.01
C CYS A 144 32.03 -12.10 41.84
N LYS A 145 32.76 -11.09 42.30
CA LYS A 145 32.17 -9.94 42.98
C LYS A 145 31.32 -9.14 41.98
N PHE A 146 29.99 -9.23 42.13
CA PHE A 146 29.04 -8.29 41.55
C PHE A 146 29.32 -6.88 42.09
N ARG A 147 29.85 -5.99 41.25
CA ARG A 147 29.76 -4.55 41.52
C ARG A 147 28.37 -4.08 41.07
N ARG A 148 27.48 -3.82 42.03
CA ARG A 148 26.31 -2.98 41.78
C ARG A 148 26.78 -1.54 41.58
N ASN A 149 26.40 -0.93 40.46
CA ASN A 149 26.43 0.51 40.33
C ASN A 149 25.20 1.09 41.06
N PRO A 150 25.37 2.02 42.01
CA PRO A 150 24.25 2.85 42.47
C PRO A 150 23.97 3.93 41.43
N ALA A 151 22.68 4.18 41.22
CA ALA A 151 22.14 5.21 40.37
C ALA A 151 22.69 6.62 40.69
N ILE A 152 22.81 7.43 39.64
CA ILE A 152 22.46 8.86 39.64
C ILE A 152 21.52 9.05 38.46
#